data_AF-A0A0M2UTV7-F1
#
_entry.id   AF-A0A0M2UTV7-F1
#
_cell.length_a   1.000
_cell.length_b   1.000
_cell.length_c   1.000
_cell.angle_alpha   90.00
_cell.angle_beta   90.00
_cell.angle_gamma   90.00
#
_symmetry.space_group_name_H-M   'P 1'
#
loop_
_entity.id
_entity.type
_entity.pdbx_description
1 polymer ?
#
loop_
_entity_poly.entity_id
_entity_poly.type
_entity_poly.pdbx_seq_one_letter_code
_entity_poly.pdbx_strand_id
1 'polypeptide(L)' 'MNANEPAHWAGVCGREKIEDDMTPAEIITIGTEIMTGQIINANARYIAEILTEKGIRVLFQTSVGDDQEALKSA' A
#
# COMPACT_ATOMS: atom_id res chain seq x y z
N MET A 1 -41.00 26.06 -21.59
CA MET A 1 -41.02 24.69 -22.14
C MET A 1 -39.64 24.45 -22.74
N ASN A 2 -38.64 24.34 -21.85
CA ASN A 2 -37.95 23.13 -21.37
C ASN A 2 -36.88 22.63 -22.37
N ALA A 3 -35.62 22.94 -22.04
CA ALA A 3 -34.41 22.49 -22.72
C ALA A 3 -34.07 21.04 -22.33
N ASN A 4 -35.04 20.12 -22.51
CA ASN A 4 -34.89 18.71 -22.17
C ASN A 4 -35.19 17.84 -23.37
N GLU A 5 -34.31 17.87 -24.37
CA GLU A 5 -34.20 16.81 -25.37
C GLU A 5 -32.72 16.45 -25.53
N PRO A 6 -32.36 15.16 -25.39
CA PRO A 6 -30.99 14.73 -25.14
C PRO A 6 -30.19 14.74 -26.43
N ALA A 7 -29.27 15.68 -26.56
CA ALA A 7 -28.27 15.62 -27.61
C ALA A 7 -27.30 14.45 -27.33
N HIS A 8 -27.28 13.52 -28.29
CA HIS A 8 -26.07 12.84 -28.72
C HIS A 8 -25.62 11.60 -27.92
N TRP A 9 -26.27 10.47 -28.23
CA TRP A 9 -25.86 9.10 -27.89
C TRP A 9 -24.65 8.58 -28.72
N ALA A 10 -23.72 9.45 -29.10
CA ALA A 10 -22.50 9.01 -29.77
C ALA A 10 -21.48 8.45 -28.76
N GLY A 11 -21.63 7.16 -28.44
CA GLY A 11 -20.52 6.23 -28.17
C GLY A 11 -19.36 6.72 -27.29
N VAL A 12 -19.61 7.07 -26.02
CA VAL A 12 -18.52 7.17 -25.05
C VAL A 12 -18.33 5.82 -24.38
N CYS A 13 -17.29 5.15 -24.88
CA CYS A 13 -16.58 3.99 -24.33
C CYS A 13 -16.66 3.91 -22.80
N GLY A 14 -17.13 2.77 -22.29
CA GLY A 14 -17.15 2.52 -20.85
C GLY A 14 -15.74 2.47 -20.27
N ARG A 15 -15.34 3.51 -19.53
CA ARG A 15 -14.34 3.43 -18.45
C ARG A 15 -14.27 4.75 -17.71
N GLU A 16 -15.02 4.91 -16.62
CA GLU A 16 -14.75 6.02 -15.72
C GLU A 16 -15.03 5.63 -14.28
N LYS A 17 -14.11 4.79 -13.77
CA LYS A 17 -13.61 4.80 -12.40
C LYS A 17 -12.23 4.15 -12.41
N ILE A 18 -11.20 4.93 -12.75
CA ILE A 18 -9.87 4.65 -12.21
C ILE A 18 -9.83 5.50 -10.94
N GLU A 19 -10.46 4.99 -9.88
CA GLU A 19 -10.03 5.36 -8.54
C GLU A 19 -8.64 4.75 -8.45
N ASP A 20 -7.61 5.59 -8.51
CA ASP A 20 -6.23 5.19 -8.20
C ASP A 20 -6.22 4.86 -6.70
N ASP A 21 -6.73 3.69 -6.34
CA ASP A 21 -6.85 3.24 -4.97
C ASP A 21 -5.46 2.83 -4.51
N MET A 22 -4.66 3.83 -4.14
CA MET A 22 -3.34 3.62 -3.59
C MET A 22 -3.47 2.74 -2.35
N THR A 23 -3.19 1.45 -2.52
CA THR A 23 -3.50 0.43 -1.51
C THR A 23 -2.53 0.63 -0.35
N PRO A 24 -3.01 0.85 0.88
CA PRO A 24 -2.13 1.00 2.04
C PRO A 24 -1.52 -0.35 2.42
N ALA A 25 -0.25 -0.34 2.78
CA ALA A 25 0.47 -1.52 3.24
C ALA A 25 1.32 -1.23 4.49
N GLU A 26 1.64 -2.30 5.21
CA GLU A 26 2.58 -2.30 6.33
C GLU A 26 3.64 -3.39 6.11
N ILE A 27 4.87 -3.10 6.50
CA ILE A 27 5.98 -4.05 6.47
C ILE A 27 6.32 -4.48 7.89
N ILE A 28 6.12 -5.77 8.18
CA ILE A 28 6.53 -6.39 9.45
C ILE A 28 7.83 -7.15 9.21
N THR A 29 8.89 -6.76 9.91
CA THR A 29 10.18 -7.46 9.87
C THR A 29 10.43 -8.17 11.18
N ILE A 30 10.78 -9.46 11.12
CA ILE A 30 11.07 -10.29 12.28
C ILE A 30 12.58 -10.35 12.47
N GLY A 31 13.05 -10.06 13.68
CA GLY A 31 14.46 -10.19 14.03
C GLY A 31 14.79 -9.36 15.26
N THR A 32 15.18 -10.03 16.33
CA THR A 32 15.61 -9.37 17.56
C THR A 32 16.87 -8.54 17.34
N GLU A 33 17.76 -8.96 16.44
CA GLU A 33 18.98 -8.25 16.04
C GLU A 33 18.72 -6.92 15.33
N ILE A 34 17.55 -6.80 14.69
CA ILE A 34 17.10 -5.56 14.07
C ILE A 34 16.62 -4.60 15.17
N MET A 35 15.91 -5.11 16.18
CA MET A 35 15.46 -4.31 17.32
C MET A 35 16.61 -3.84 18.22
N THR A 36 17.63 -4.68 18.42
CA THR A 36 18.83 -4.34 19.19
C THR A 36 19.78 -3.38 18.46
N GLY A 37 19.48 -3.03 17.19
CA GLY A 37 20.28 -2.13 16.38
C GLY A 37 21.62 -2.73 15.92
N GLN A 38 21.81 -4.04 16.07
CA GLN A 38 23.01 -4.72 15.58
C GLN A 38 23.00 -4.87 14.07
N ILE A 39 21.81 -4.95 13.46
CA ILE A 39 21.61 -5.08 12.01
C ILE A 39 20.67 -3.99 11.51
N ILE A 40 21.02 -3.34 10.40
CA ILE A 40 20.18 -2.35 9.73
C ILE A 40 19.08 -3.06 8.93
N ASN A 41 17.82 -2.64 9.09
CA ASN A 41 16.69 -3.17 8.33
C ASN A 41 16.65 -2.64 6.87
N ALA A 42 17.62 -3.05 6.05
CA ALA A 42 17.68 -2.67 4.63
C ALA A 42 16.58 -3.35 3.80
N ASN A 43 16.08 -4.52 4.26
CA ASN A 43 15.05 -5.29 3.58
C ASN A 43 13.74 -4.50 3.48
N ALA A 44 13.29 -3.91 4.58
CA ALA A 44 12.05 -3.14 4.58
C ALA A 44 12.11 -1.93 3.65
N ARG A 45 13.26 -1.25 3.58
CA ARG A 45 13.48 -0.16 2.63
C ARG A 45 13.34 -0.63 1.19
N TYR A 46 14.03 -1.71 0.82
CA TYR A 46 13.99 -2.26 -0.53
C TYR A 46 12.57 -2.68 -0.94
N ILE A 47 11.84 -3.33 -0.04
CA ILE A 47 10.45 -3.75 -0.29
C ILE A 47 9.53 -2.53 -0.43
N ALA A 48 9.70 -1.50 0.41
CA ALA A 48 8.90 -0.28 0.34
C ALA A 48 9.09 0.46 -0.99
N GLU A 49 10.32 0.51 -1.51
CA GLU A 49 10.63 1.10 -2.82
C GLU A 49 9.85 0.36 -3.93
N ILE A 50 9.91 -0.98 -3.96
CA ILE A 50 9.19 -1.80 -4.96
C ILE A 50 7.66 -1.69 -4.83
N LEU A 51 7.13 -1.67 -3.60
CA LEU A 51 5.70 -1.53 -3.36
C LEU A 51 5.21 -0.17 -3.86
N THR A 52 5.98 0.89 -3.61
CA THR A 52 5.66 2.24 -4.08
C THR A 52 5.65 2.31 -5.61
N GLU A 53 6.61 1.67 -6.28
CA GLU A 53 6.62 1.54 -7.75
C GLU A 53 5.39 0.80 -8.31
N LYS A 54 4.79 -0.07 -7.51
CA LYS A 54 3.57 -0.84 -7.86
C LYS A 54 2.27 -0.12 -7.50
N GLY A 55 2.33 1.10 -6.98
CA GLY A 55 1.16 1.87 -6.56
C GLY A 55 0.64 1.52 -5.16
N ILE A 56 1.44 0.83 -4.34
CA ILE A 56 1.11 0.44 -2.96
C ILE A 56 1.87 1.36 -2.00
N ARG A 57 1.15 2.10 -1.13
CA ARG A 57 1.79 3.01 -0.17
C ARG A 57 2.07 2.31 1.14
N VAL A 58 3.33 2.16 1.48
CA VAL A 58 3.72 1.70 2.81
C VAL A 58 3.52 2.82 3.82
N LEU A 59 2.63 2.63 4.80
CA LEU A 59 2.34 3.61 5.84
C LEU A 59 3.17 3.38 7.10
N PHE A 60 3.43 2.11 7.40
CA PHE A 60 4.07 1.68 8.63
C PHE A 60 5.12 0.62 8.33
N GLN A 61 6.15 0.62 9.17
CA GLN A 61 7.15 -0.43 9.22
C GLN A 61 7.37 -0.79 10.68
N THR A 62 7.07 -2.03 11.03
CA THR A 62 7.17 -2.54 12.39
C THR A 62 8.26 -3.61 12.42
N SER A 63 9.17 -3.51 13.39
CA SER A 63 10.17 -4.55 13.64
C SER A 63 9.82 -5.26 14.93
N VAL A 64 9.70 -6.58 14.86
CA VAL A 64 9.26 -7.44 15.97
C VAL A 64 10.35 -8.43 16.34
N GLY A 65 10.34 -8.85 17.60
CA GLY A 65 11.17 -9.95 18.08
C GLY A 65 10.76 -11.27 17.44
N ASP A 66 11.60 -12.28 17.59
CA ASP A 66 11.36 -13.63 17.08
C ASP A 66 10.40 -14.46 17.94
N ASP A 67 9.84 -13.87 19.00
CA ASP A 67 8.85 -14.51 19.85
C ASP A 67 7.42 -14.44 19.28
N GLN A 68 6.62 -15.49 19.54
CA GLN A 68 5.26 -15.59 19.03
C GLN A 68 4.30 -14.55 19.63
N GLU A 69 4.63 -13.97 20.78
CA GLU A 69 3.79 -12.99 21.46
C GLU A 69 3.93 -11.60 20.81
N ALA A 70 5.16 -11.23 20.45
CA ALA A 70 5.48 -10.06 19.68
C ALA A 70 4.81 -10.08 18.30
N LEU A 71 4.82 -11.24 17.62
CA LEU A 71 4.19 -11.37 16.30
C LEU A 71 2.66 -11.26 16.34
N LYS A 72 2.02 -11.61 17.47
CA LYS A 72 0.56 -11.45 17.65
C LYS A 72 0.15 -10.04 18.04
N SER A 73 1.09 -9.27 18.57
CA SER A 73 0.86 -7.91 19.09
C SER A 73 1.21 -6.82 18.08
N ALA A 74 1.85 -7.20 16.98
CA ALA A 74 2.14 -6.36 15.82
C ALA A 74 1.00 -6.43 14.81
#